data_AF-A0A947RFF6-F1
#
_entry.id   AF-A0A947RFF6-F1
#
_cell.length_a   1.000
_cell.length_b   1.000
_cell.length_c   1.000
_cell.angle_alpha   90.00
_cell.angle_beta   90.00
_cell.angle_gamma   90.00
#
_symmetry.space_group_name_H-M   'P 1'
#
loop_
_entity.id
_entity.type
_entity.pdbx_description
1 polymer ?
#
loop_
_entity_poly.entity_id
_entity_poly.type
_entity_poly.pdbx_seq_one_letter_code
_entity_poly.pdbx_strand_id
1 'polypeptide(L)'
;MSALENLEKLLKKFWRKSGQAHVIAAKHSEFVIEPKVFLGDKLNPEILKLLTLAYLANTSTQDSGTGNIDVTSEKLVIKTPKGKPLVIIRDKQIIQQYIAQRA
;
A
#
# COMPACT_ATOMS: atom_id res chain seq x y z
N MET A 1 16.56 -15.16 -4.20
CA MET A 1 15.71 -14.26 -3.40
C MET A 1 14.49 -13.93 -4.23
N SER A 2 13.30 -14.23 -3.73
CA SER A 2 12.04 -13.95 -4.42
C SER A 2 11.71 -12.45 -4.37
N ALA A 3 10.86 -11.98 -5.29
CA ALA A 3 10.39 -10.60 -5.28
C ALA A 3 9.64 -10.25 -3.97
N LEU A 4 8.95 -11.22 -3.38
CA LEU A 4 8.23 -11.08 -2.11
C LEU A 4 9.18 -10.92 -0.92
N GLU A 5 10.24 -11.72 -0.85
CA GLU A 5 11.27 -11.61 0.20
C GLU A 5 11.97 -10.24 0.14
N ASN A 6 12.26 -9.76 -1.06
CA ASN A 6 12.85 -8.44 -1.25
C ASN A 6 11.89 -7.33 -0.82
N LEU A 7 10.60 -7.43 -1.15
CA LEU A 7 9.57 -6.49 -0.71
C LEU A 7 9.47 -6.46 0.82
N GLU A 8 9.45 -7.64 1.47
CA GLU A 8 9.42 -7.75 2.93
C GLU A 8 10.60 -7.03 3.57
N LYS A 9 11.80 -7.28 3.06
CA LYS A 9 13.05 -6.70 3.55
C LYS A 9 13.05 -5.17 3.40
N LEU A 10 12.56 -4.66 2.27
CA LEU A 10 12.46 -3.21 2.03
C LEU A 10 11.45 -2.54 2.98
N LEU A 11 10.28 -3.16 3.19
CA LEU A 11 9.26 -2.63 4.10
C LEU A 11 9.73 -2.63 5.55
N LYS A 12 10.38 -3.70 6.01
CA LYS A 12 11.00 -3.76 7.35
C LYS A 12 12.09 -2.71 7.51
N LYS A 13 12.95 -2.52 6.49
CA LYS A 13 14.00 -1.50 6.50
C LYS A 13 13.43 -0.09 6.54
N PHE A 14 12.37 0.18 5.77
CA PHE A 14 11.65 1.45 5.81
C PHE A 14 11.10 1.72 7.22
N TRP A 15 10.38 0.76 7.79
CA TRP A 15 9.81 0.87 9.14
C TRP A 15 10.88 1.14 10.22
N ARG A 16 12.01 0.44 10.18
CA ARG A 16 13.13 0.68 11.11
C ARG A 16 13.72 2.09 10.95
N LYS A 17 13.75 2.63 9.72
CA LYS A 17 14.27 3.98 9.43
C LYS A 17 13.29 5.11 9.75
N SER A 18 11.98 4.88 9.61
CA SER A 18 10.95 5.89 9.86
C SER A 18 10.67 6.14 11.34
N GLY A 19 11.39 5.47 12.25
CA GLY A 19 11.50 5.86 13.66
C GLY A 19 10.33 5.48 14.56
N GLN A 20 9.27 4.85 14.05
CA GLN A 20 8.13 4.39 14.86
C GLN A 20 8.28 2.95 15.34
N ALA A 21 9.52 2.51 15.56
CA ALA A 21 9.76 1.25 16.23
C ALA A 21 9.35 1.39 17.70
N HIS A 22 8.16 0.91 18.04
CA HIS A 22 7.72 0.86 19.43
C HIS A 22 8.63 -0.10 20.20
N VAL A 23 9.53 0.46 20.99
CA VAL A 23 10.31 -0.27 21.97
C VAL A 23 9.40 -0.55 23.16
N ILE A 24 9.08 -1.81 23.39
CA ILE A 24 8.37 -2.21 24.60
C ILE A 24 9.42 -2.51 25.66
N ALA A 25 9.47 -1.66 26.68
CA ALA A 25 10.26 -1.89 27.88
C ALA A 25 9.50 -2.86 28.81
N ALA A 26 10.03 -4.06 28.97
CA ALA A 26 9.67 -4.97 30.04
C ALA A 26 10.68 -4.81 31.20
N LYS A 27 10.32 -5.25 32.41
CA LYS A 27 11.09 -5.00 33.67
C LYS A 27 12.61 -5.24 33.59
N HIS A 28 13.08 -6.12 32.70
CA HIS A 28 14.50 -6.43 32.51
C HIS A 28 14.95 -6.54 31.04
N SER A 29 14.13 -6.11 30.08
CA SER A 29 14.49 -6.23 28.66
C SER A 29 13.70 -5.25 27.79
N GLU A 30 14.33 -4.84 26.70
CA GLU A 30 13.70 -4.05 25.65
C GLU A 30 13.48 -4.93 24.41
N PHE A 31 12.28 -4.90 23.86
CA PHE A 31 11.97 -5.59 22.61
C PHE A 31 11.43 -4.61 21.58
N VAL A 32 11.89 -4.76 20.34
CA VAL A 32 11.34 -4.05 19.19
C VAL A 32 10.31 -4.96 18.53
N ILE A 33 9.05 -4.53 18.49
CA ILE A 33 8.01 -5.27 17.75
C ILE A 33 8.15 -4.98 16.27
N GLU A 34 8.62 -5.95 15.50
CA GLU A 34 8.58 -5.84 14.04
C GLU A 34 7.15 -6.02 13.49
N PRO A 35 6.75 -5.21 12.50
CA PRO A 35 5.47 -5.39 11.85
C PRO A 35 5.46 -6.71 11.08
N LYS A 36 4.38 -7.47 11.25
CA LYS A 36 4.08 -8.61 10.38
C LYS A 36 3.62 -8.10 9.02
N VAL A 37 4.57 -8.08 8.08
CA VAL A 37 4.33 -7.62 6.70
C VAL A 37 3.40 -8.58 5.95
N PHE A 38 3.59 -9.88 6.17
CA PHE A 38 2.78 -10.94 5.58
C PHE A 38 2.00 -11.71 6.66
N LEU A 39 0.81 -12.17 6.30
CA LEU A 39 -0.03 -13.08 7.06
C LEU A 39 -0.17 -14.38 6.23
N GLY A 40 0.70 -15.34 6.49
CA GLY A 40 0.92 -16.48 5.58
C GLY A 40 1.52 -15.98 4.26
N ASP A 41 0.92 -16.39 3.13
CA ASP A 41 1.40 -16.01 1.78
C ASP A 41 0.78 -14.69 1.27
N LYS A 42 0.04 -13.97 2.12
CA LYS A 42 -0.69 -12.76 1.74
C LYS A 42 -0.11 -11.54 2.44
N LEU A 43 -0.01 -10.42 1.72
CA LEU A 43 0.35 -9.15 2.32
C LEU A 43 -0.70 -8.74 3.35
N ASN A 44 -0.26 -8.17 4.48
CA ASN A 44 -1.16 -7.60 5.48
C ASN A 44 -2.10 -6.57 4.81
N PRO A 45 -3.43 -6.68 4.97
CA PRO A 45 -4.39 -5.79 4.31
C PRO A 45 -4.17 -4.30 4.58
N GLU A 46 -3.72 -3.93 5.78
CA GLU A 46 -3.45 -2.53 6.13
C GLU A 46 -2.24 -1.98 5.37
N ILE A 47 -1.21 -2.81 5.21
CA ILE A 47 -0.03 -2.45 4.41
C ILE A 47 -0.41 -2.35 2.93
N LEU A 48 -1.22 -3.27 2.42
CA LEU A 48 -1.72 -3.21 1.05
C LEU A 48 -2.52 -1.93 0.80
N LYS A 49 -3.38 -1.54 1.74
CA LYS A 49 -4.15 -0.30 1.69
C LYS A 49 -3.24 0.93 1.63
N LEU A 50 -2.22 1.00 2.48
CA LEU A 50 -1.25 2.10 2.49
C LEU A 50 -0.43 2.19 1.20
N LEU A 51 0.07 1.06 0.69
CA LEU A 51 0.81 1.02 -0.58
C LEU A 51 -0.07 1.46 -1.75
N THR A 52 -1.33 1.07 -1.73
CA THR A 52 -2.32 1.47 -2.73
C THR A 52 -2.58 2.97 -2.68
N LEU A 53 -2.78 3.54 -1.50
CA LEU A 53 -2.94 4.99 -1.32
C LEU A 53 -1.68 5.76 -1.76
N ALA A 54 -0.49 5.27 -1.41
CA ALA A 54 0.77 5.87 -1.83
C ALA A 54 0.95 5.82 -3.36
N TYR A 55 0.56 4.73 -4.00
CA TYR A 55 0.57 4.62 -5.46
C TYR A 55 -0.40 5.63 -6.09
N LEU A 56 -1.63 5.72 -5.57
CA LEU A 56 -2.65 6.66 -6.06
C LEU A 56 -2.26 8.13 -5.86
N ALA A 57 -1.58 8.45 -4.76
CA ALA A 57 -1.09 9.81 -4.48
C ALA A 57 0.08 10.22 -5.39
N ASN A 58 0.94 9.27 -5.77
CA ASN A 58 2.10 9.52 -6.64
C ASN A 58 1.79 9.40 -8.13
N THR A 59 0.65 8.82 -8.51
CA THR A 59 0.17 8.83 -9.90
C THR A 59 -0.36 10.23 -10.20
N SER A 60 0.56 11.12 -10.57
CA SER A 60 0.22 12.49 -10.97
C SER A 60 -0.78 12.49 -12.13
N THR A 61 -1.43 13.62 -12.33
CA THR A 61 -2.34 13.92 -13.45
C THR A 61 -1.74 13.62 -14.85
N GLN A 62 -0.43 13.39 -14.99
CA GLN A 62 0.19 12.98 -16.26
C GLN A 62 0.06 11.47 -16.56
N ASP A 63 0.15 10.57 -15.57
CA ASP A 63 -0.14 9.14 -15.77
C ASP A 63 -1.64 8.87 -15.88
N SER A 64 -2.42 9.80 -15.35
CA SER A 64 -3.89 9.84 -15.45
C SER A 64 -4.37 10.01 -16.89
N GLY A 65 -3.56 10.64 -17.75
CA GLY A 65 -3.84 10.80 -19.17
C GLY A 65 -3.68 9.51 -20.00
N THR A 66 -3.03 8.46 -19.48
CA THR A 66 -2.90 7.17 -20.17
C THR A 66 -3.97 6.14 -19.80
N GLY A 67 -4.99 6.50 -19.00
CA GLY A 67 -6.19 5.66 -18.80
C GLY A 67 -5.95 4.37 -17.98
N ASN A 68 -4.87 4.32 -17.22
CA ASN A 68 -4.52 3.13 -16.42
C ASN A 68 -5.31 3.03 -15.10
N ILE A 69 -6.13 4.03 -14.77
CA ILE A 69 -6.99 4.00 -13.58
C ILE A 69 -8.42 4.32 -13.99
N ASP A 70 -9.30 3.33 -13.87
CA ASP A 70 -10.74 3.53 -13.96
C ASP A 70 -11.32 3.71 -12.56
N VAL A 71 -12.16 4.71 -12.37
CA VAL A 71 -12.88 4.91 -11.12
C VAL A 71 -14.37 5.02 -11.36
N THR A 72 -15.15 4.27 -10.58
CA THR A 72 -16.59 4.41 -10.45
C THR A 72 -16.93 4.65 -8.97
N SER A 73 -18.19 4.97 -8.67
CA SER A 73 -18.69 5.07 -7.29
C SER A 73 -18.56 3.77 -6.49
N GLU A 74 -18.39 2.63 -7.16
CA GLU A 74 -18.34 1.29 -6.53
C GLU A 74 -16.95 0.68 -6.48
N LYS A 75 -16.06 1.05 -7.40
CA LYS A 75 -14.72 0.46 -7.50
C LYS A 75 -13.72 1.39 -8.16
N LEU A 76 -12.47 1.24 -7.76
CA LEU A 76 -11.30 1.76 -8.47
C LEU A 76 -10.52 0.58 -9.05
N VAL A 77 -10.14 0.66 -10.32
CA VAL A 77 -9.41 -0.38 -11.04
C VAL A 77 -8.12 0.20 -11.58
N ILE A 78 -6.99 -0.33 -11.11
CA ILE A 78 -5.67 -0.06 -11.68
C ILE A 78 -5.42 -1.10 -12.76
N LYS A 79 -5.13 -0.66 -13.97
CA LYS A 79 -4.88 -1.47 -15.16
C LYS A 79 -3.40 -1.46 -15.53
N THR A 80 -2.98 -2.51 -16.21
CA THR A 80 -1.74 -2.50 -17.00
C THR A 80 -1.82 -1.43 -18.11
N PRO A 81 -0.69 -1.00 -18.69
CA PRO A 81 -0.67 -0.20 -19.92
C PRO A 81 -1.43 -0.83 -21.10
N LYS A 82 -1.70 -2.15 -21.05
CA LYS A 82 -2.48 -2.90 -22.05
C LYS A 82 -3.98 -3.00 -21.68
N GLY A 83 -4.45 -2.27 -20.67
CA GLY A 83 -5.84 -2.21 -20.25
C GLY A 83 -6.32 -3.36 -19.35
N LYS A 84 -5.50 -4.38 -19.08
CA LYS A 84 -5.88 -5.50 -18.19
C LYS A 84 -5.92 -5.06 -16.72
N PRO A 85 -6.96 -5.43 -15.93
CA PRO A 85 -7.00 -5.13 -14.49
C PRO A 85 -5.85 -5.80 -13.74
N LEU A 86 -5.13 -5.01 -12.94
CA LEU A 86 -4.10 -5.47 -12.00
C LEU A 86 -4.63 -5.48 -10.57
N VAL A 87 -5.34 -4.42 -10.18
CA VAL A 87 -5.84 -4.22 -8.81
C VAL A 87 -7.26 -3.68 -8.89
N ILE A 88 -8.16 -4.24 -8.08
CA ILE A 88 -9.53 -3.76 -7.90
C ILE A 88 -9.72 -3.39 -6.43
N ILE A 89 -10.05 -2.13 -6.18
CA ILE A 89 -10.31 -1.57 -4.86
C ILE A 89 -11.82 -1.32 -4.76
N ARG A 90 -12.45 -1.81 -3.69
CA ARG A 90 -13.88 -1.60 -3.39
C ARG A 90 -14.10 -0.84 -2.07
N ASP A 91 -13.03 -0.33 -1.47
CA ASP A 91 -13.10 0.47 -0.26
C ASP A 91 -13.68 1.85 -0.60
N LYS A 92 -14.89 2.13 -0.09
CA LYS A 92 -15.64 3.37 -0.37
C LYS A 92 -14.88 4.62 0.07
N GLN A 93 -14.15 4.55 1.18
CA GLN A 93 -13.41 5.70 1.70
C GLN A 93 -12.25 6.05 0.76
N ILE A 94 -11.52 5.04 0.28
CA ILE A 94 -10.43 5.24 -0.69
C ILE A 94 -10.97 5.80 -2.01
N ILE A 95 -12.09 5.24 -2.49
CA ILE A 95 -12.74 5.70 -3.73
C ILE A 95 -13.16 7.17 -3.61
N GLN A 96 -13.82 7.54 -2.51
CA GLN A 96 -14.26 8.91 -2.26
C GLN A 96 -13.08 9.89 -2.15
N GLN A 97 -12.03 9.51 -1.42
CA GLN A 97 -10.81 10.32 -1.31
C GLN A 97 -10.16 10.56 -2.67
N TYR A 98 -10.06 9.51 -3.49
CA TYR A 98 -9.50 9.61 -4.83
C TYR A 98 -10.32 10.49 -5.76
N ILE A 99 -11.66 10.37 -5.73
CA ILE A 99 -12.57 11.22 -6.51
C ILE A 99 -12.43 12.68 -6.05
N ALA A 100 -12.42 12.94 -4.74
CA ALA A 100 -12.32 14.29 -4.19
C ALA A 100 -11.01 15.01 -4.53
N GLN A 101 -9.90 14.28 -4.67
CA GLN A 101 -8.60 14.85 -5.09
C GLN A 101 -8.54 15.22 -6.57
N ARG A 102 -9.48 14.73 -7.39
CA ARG A 102 -9.52 14.95 -8.85
C ARG A 102 -10.61 15.93 -9.30
N ALA A 103 -11.53 16.29 -8.41
CA ALA A 103 -12.55 17.32 -8.64
C ALA A 103 -11.92 18.71 -8.50
#